data_AF-E1SPH3-F1
#
_entry.id   AF-E1SPH3-F1
#
_cell.length_a   1.000
_cell.length_b   1.000
_cell.length_c   1.000
_cell.angle_alpha   90.00
_cell.angle_beta   90.00
_cell.angle_gamma   90.00
#
_symmetry.space_group_name_H-M   'P 1'
#
loop_
_entity.id
_entity.type
_entity.pdbx_description
1 polymer ?
#
loop_
_entity_poly.entity_id
_entity_poly.type
_entity_poly.pdbx_seq_one_letter_code
_entity_poly.pdbx_strand_id
1 'polypeptide(L)'
;MSFLSRWQQRKAEVAKEAEEAELVRDTVEPVDDAEPTAEAAAPVEGQTEAQVEAAAEEAAEAEALPDPTSIEQGGSFADYLKPGVDPTQRKEALRALWKQPQYNIRDGLCEYDLDYAAQPKLTAAVAAEVAKKVFRHVTEAVEQVDEAVAQQETKLEAADSERAEGVELAQAESAQTPSELPNVREDIGQNDPQEGGETESTRSQA
;
A
#
# COMPACT_ATOMS: atom_id res chain seq x y z
N MET A 1 11.79 1.53 37.03
CA MET A 1 12.41 1.57 35.68
C MET A 1 11.31 1.48 34.63
N SER A 2 11.28 2.40 33.67
CA SER A 2 10.20 2.56 32.68
C SER A 2 10.28 1.52 31.54
N PHE A 3 9.14 1.16 30.95
CA PHE A 3 9.00 0.22 29.84
C PHE A 3 9.83 0.62 28.61
N LEU A 4 9.88 1.93 28.30
CA LEU A 4 10.63 2.47 27.16
C LEU A 4 12.15 2.30 27.32
N SER A 5 12.67 2.47 28.55
CA SER A 5 14.10 2.29 28.83
C SER A 5 14.52 0.83 28.64
N ARG A 6 13.68 -0.13 29.08
CA ARG A 6 13.92 -1.57 28.86
C ARG A 6 13.86 -1.95 27.39
N TRP A 7 12.93 -1.36 26.63
CA TRP A 7 12.81 -1.62 25.19
C TRP A 7 13.97 -1.02 24.39
N GLN A 8 14.40 0.20 24.71
CA GLN A 8 15.57 0.81 24.09
C GLN A 8 16.84 -0.01 24.38
N GLN A 9 17.00 -0.50 25.60
CA GLN A 9 18.10 -1.35 25.99
C GLN A 9 18.08 -2.69 25.23
N ARG A 10 16.91 -3.35 25.13
CA ARG A 10 16.78 -4.59 24.34
C ARG A 10 17.09 -4.36 22.85
N LYS A 11 16.65 -3.23 22.29
CA LYS A 11 16.93 -2.88 20.89
C LYS A 11 18.43 -2.67 20.64
N ALA A 12 19.14 -2.06 21.60
CA ALA A 12 20.58 -1.89 21.53
C ALA A 12 21.35 -3.21 21.70
N GLU A 13 20.87 -4.13 22.55
CA GLU A 13 21.44 -5.47 22.72
C GLU A 13 21.27 -6.31 21.45
N VAL A 14 20.08 -6.30 20.84
CA VAL A 14 19.82 -7.03 19.58
C VAL A 14 20.71 -6.53 18.44
N ALA A 15 20.97 -5.22 18.37
CA ALA A 15 21.88 -4.67 17.36
C ALA A 15 23.33 -5.14 17.54
N LYS A 16 23.79 -5.27 18.80
CA LYS A 16 25.13 -5.79 19.11
C LYS A 16 25.23 -7.29 18.85
N GLU A 17 24.22 -8.07 19.22
CA GLU A 17 24.14 -9.51 18.92
C GLU A 17 24.20 -9.75 17.39
N ALA A 18 23.57 -8.88 16.59
CA ALA A 18 23.61 -8.96 15.13
C ALA A 18 25.01 -8.63 14.56
N GLU A 19 25.68 -7.60 15.08
CA GLU A 19 27.06 -7.26 14.70
C GLU A 19 28.04 -8.37 15.09
N GLU A 20 27.90 -8.95 16.29
CA GLU A 20 28.69 -10.10 16.74
C GLU A 20 28.43 -11.34 15.88
N ALA A 21 27.16 -11.60 15.49
CA ALA A 21 26.82 -12.69 14.58
C ALA A 21 27.39 -12.48 13.17
N GLU A 22 27.47 -11.24 12.69
CA GLU A 22 28.09 -10.89 11.41
C GLU A 22 29.62 -11.09 11.46
N LEU A 23 30.28 -10.70 12.55
CA LEU A 23 31.71 -10.95 12.76
C LEU A 23 32.05 -12.44 12.87
N VAL A 24 31.17 -13.25 13.48
CA VAL A 24 31.29 -14.71 13.52
C VAL A 24 31.05 -15.32 12.13
N ARG A 25 30.13 -14.74 11.34
CA ARG A 25 29.88 -15.16 9.95
C ARG A 25 31.07 -14.86 9.03
N ASP A 26 31.77 -13.75 9.26
CA ASP A 26 32.92 -13.32 8.44
C ASP A 26 34.23 -14.06 8.80
N THR A 27 34.32 -14.63 10.01
CA THR A 27 35.45 -15.49 10.42
C THR A 27 35.31 -16.96 10.02
N VAL A 28 34.13 -17.37 9.52
CA VAL A 28 33.91 -18.66 8.87
C VAL A 28 34.00 -18.41 7.36
N GLU A 29 35.07 -18.87 6.73
CA GLU A 29 35.30 -18.73 5.28
C GLU A 29 34.05 -19.19 4.49
N PRO A 30 33.53 -18.38 3.55
CA PRO A 30 32.32 -18.70 2.81
C PRO A 30 32.56 -19.85 1.84
N VAL A 31 31.80 -20.94 1.98
CA VAL A 31 31.62 -21.89 0.88
C VAL A 31 30.80 -21.16 -0.19
N ASP A 32 31.45 -20.91 -1.31
CA ASP A 32 30.91 -20.23 -2.49
C ASP A 32 29.66 -20.96 -3.03
N ASP A 33 28.65 -20.14 -3.37
CA ASP A 33 27.52 -20.37 -4.27
C ASP A 33 26.48 -21.47 -3.94
N ALA A 34 25.47 -21.09 -3.15
CA ALA A 34 24.06 -21.41 -3.44
C ALA A 34 23.11 -20.43 -2.70
N GLU A 35 22.34 -19.68 -3.47
CA GLU A 35 21.20 -18.86 -3.03
C GLU A 35 20.06 -19.70 -2.40
N PRO A 36 19.12 -19.07 -1.67
CA PRO A 36 18.65 -19.54 -0.38
C PRO A 36 17.50 -20.56 -0.48
N THR A 37 17.69 -21.74 0.10
CA THR A 37 16.58 -22.62 0.47
C THR A 37 16.24 -22.43 1.93
N ALA A 38 15.05 -21.87 2.16
CA ALA A 38 14.33 -21.95 3.41
C ALA A 38 14.08 -23.42 3.76
N GLU A 39 14.58 -23.84 4.92
CA GLU A 39 14.26 -25.14 5.48
C GLU A 39 12.89 -25.09 6.16
N ALA A 40 11.87 -25.58 5.46
CA ALA A 40 10.71 -26.26 6.05
C ALA A 40 9.96 -27.09 4.98
N ALA A 41 10.67 -27.95 4.27
CA ALA A 41 10.13 -29.16 3.65
C ALA A 41 11.30 -30.11 3.35
N ALA A 42 11.21 -31.34 3.82
CA ALA A 42 12.24 -32.35 3.64
C ALA A 42 12.63 -32.53 2.16
N PRO A 43 13.92 -32.60 1.81
CA PRO A 43 14.34 -32.95 0.46
C PRO A 43 14.23 -34.47 0.29
N VAL A 44 13.24 -34.92 -0.46
CA VAL A 44 13.22 -36.25 -1.10
C VAL A 44 13.53 -36.11 -2.60
N GLU A 45 14.12 -34.99 -3.00
CA GLU A 45 14.49 -34.71 -4.39
C GLU A 45 15.99 -34.88 -4.57
N GLY A 46 16.36 -36.12 -4.92
CA GLY A 46 17.71 -36.50 -5.30
C GLY A 46 17.80 -37.90 -5.92
N GLN A 47 16.71 -38.66 -5.89
CA GLN A 47 16.65 -40.01 -6.50
C GLN A 47 15.67 -40.11 -7.67
N THR A 48 14.89 -39.07 -7.96
CA THR A 48 13.84 -39.13 -8.98
C THR A 48 14.31 -38.69 -10.37
N GLU A 49 15.18 -37.68 -10.48
CA GLU A 49 15.62 -37.17 -11.80
C GLU A 49 16.47 -38.19 -12.58
N ALA A 50 17.32 -38.96 -11.90
CA ALA A 50 18.11 -40.03 -12.52
C ALA A 50 17.27 -41.25 -12.95
N GLN A 51 16.02 -41.39 -12.44
CA GLN A 51 15.10 -42.45 -12.89
C GLN A 51 14.22 -42.01 -14.06
N VAL A 52 14.11 -40.71 -14.35
CA VAL A 52 13.31 -40.21 -15.49
C VAL A 52 14.07 -40.40 -16.81
N GLU A 53 15.40 -40.29 -16.82
CA GLU A 53 16.20 -40.51 -18.04
C GLU A 53 16.26 -42.00 -18.44
N ALA A 54 16.25 -42.93 -17.48
CA ALA A 54 16.25 -44.37 -17.76
C ALA A 54 14.87 -44.90 -18.23
N ALA A 55 13.78 -44.15 -18.00
CA ALA A 55 12.44 -44.53 -18.45
C ALA A 55 12.06 -43.95 -19.83
N ALA A 56 12.92 -43.10 -20.41
CA ALA A 56 12.68 -42.47 -21.71
C ALA A 56 12.97 -43.41 -22.91
N GLU A 57 13.65 -44.54 -22.70
CA GLU A 57 13.97 -45.50 -23.77
C GLU A 57 12.83 -46.49 -24.10
N GLU A 58 11.78 -46.57 -23.28
CA GLU A 58 10.53 -47.25 -23.62
C GLU A 58 9.49 -46.22 -24.08
N ALA A 59 9.76 -45.60 -25.23
CA ALA A 59 8.73 -44.98 -26.06
C ALA A 59 7.84 -46.09 -26.65
N ALA A 60 7.15 -46.83 -25.78
CA ALA A 60 6.11 -47.76 -26.14
C ALA A 60 4.93 -46.91 -26.64
N GLU A 61 4.86 -46.79 -27.96
CA GLU A 61 3.64 -46.58 -28.74
C GLU A 61 2.68 -45.59 -28.07
N ALA A 62 2.99 -44.30 -28.20
CA ALA A 62 2.11 -43.22 -27.77
C ALA A 62 0.77 -43.35 -28.51
N GLU A 63 -0.17 -44.09 -27.91
CA GLU A 63 -1.59 -43.91 -28.19
C GLU A 63 -1.83 -42.40 -28.15
N ALA A 64 -2.33 -41.85 -29.25
CA ALA A 64 -2.57 -40.42 -29.34
C ALA A 64 -3.54 -40.03 -28.22
N LEU A 65 -3.00 -39.45 -27.14
CA LEU A 65 -3.79 -39.03 -26.01
C LEU A 65 -4.80 -37.97 -26.52
N PRO A 66 -6.05 -38.01 -26.05
CA PRO A 66 -7.04 -37.01 -26.42
C PRO A 66 -6.57 -35.61 -26.01
N ASP A 67 -7.20 -34.57 -26.56
CA ASP A 67 -6.93 -33.20 -26.11
C ASP A 67 -7.35 -33.05 -24.63
N PRO A 68 -6.44 -32.66 -23.72
CA PRO A 68 -6.76 -32.52 -22.30
C PRO A 68 -7.87 -31.49 -22.02
N THR A 69 -8.10 -30.53 -22.92
CA THR A 69 -9.17 -29.54 -22.79
C THR A 69 -10.55 -30.07 -23.17
N SER A 70 -10.61 -31.22 -23.84
CA SER A 70 -11.87 -31.88 -24.20
C SER A 70 -12.45 -32.72 -23.05
N ILE A 71 -11.72 -32.90 -21.94
CA ILE A 71 -12.15 -33.75 -20.83
C ILE A 71 -13.19 -32.99 -19.99
N GLU A 72 -14.38 -33.56 -19.91
CA GLU A 72 -15.49 -32.99 -19.13
C GLU A 72 -15.20 -32.98 -17.62
N GLN A 73 -16.01 -32.23 -16.88
CA GLN A 73 -15.94 -32.19 -15.42
C GLN A 73 -16.17 -33.58 -14.83
N GLY A 74 -15.24 -34.05 -13.99
CA GLY A 74 -15.29 -35.41 -13.43
C GLY A 74 -14.73 -36.50 -14.35
N GLY A 75 -14.20 -36.16 -15.54
CA GLY A 75 -13.42 -37.07 -16.37
C GLY A 75 -12.06 -37.41 -15.76
N SER A 76 -11.46 -38.51 -16.24
CA SER A 76 -10.17 -38.99 -15.74
C SER A 76 -9.00 -38.35 -16.50
N PHE A 77 -7.99 -37.87 -15.76
CA PHE A 77 -6.70 -37.41 -16.28
C PHE A 77 -5.56 -38.41 -16.01
N ALA A 78 -5.87 -39.59 -15.47
CA ALA A 78 -4.87 -40.57 -15.04
C ALA A 78 -3.95 -41.02 -16.18
N ASP A 79 -4.44 -41.04 -17.42
CA ASP A 79 -3.68 -41.46 -18.59
C ASP A 79 -2.49 -40.54 -18.88
N TYR A 80 -2.60 -39.23 -18.59
CA TYR A 80 -1.49 -38.26 -18.77
C TYR A 80 -0.43 -38.34 -17.66
N LEU A 81 -0.74 -39.01 -16.55
CA LEU A 81 0.17 -39.18 -15.41
C LEU A 81 1.00 -40.46 -15.50
N LYS A 82 0.73 -41.31 -16.50
CA LYS A 82 1.50 -42.53 -16.74
C LYS A 82 2.97 -42.20 -17.08
N PRO A 83 3.92 -43.10 -16.74
CA PRO A 83 5.29 -42.99 -17.21
C PRO A 83 5.33 -43.05 -18.75
N GLY A 84 6.26 -42.34 -19.37
CA GLY A 84 6.39 -42.26 -20.84
C GLY A 84 5.54 -41.18 -21.53
N VAL A 85 4.64 -40.50 -20.81
CA VAL A 85 3.92 -39.33 -21.36
C VAL A 85 4.83 -38.11 -21.42
N ASP A 86 4.79 -37.40 -22.55
CA ASP A 86 5.54 -36.17 -22.75
C ASP A 86 5.27 -35.13 -21.64
N PRO A 87 6.31 -34.51 -21.05
CA PRO A 87 6.14 -33.58 -19.95
C PRO A 87 5.31 -32.33 -20.32
N THR A 88 5.27 -31.92 -21.59
CA THR A 88 4.46 -30.76 -22.01
C THR A 88 2.98 -31.13 -22.04
N GLN A 89 2.62 -32.30 -22.56
CA GLN A 89 1.25 -32.82 -22.54
C GLN A 89 0.76 -33.04 -21.11
N ARG A 90 1.62 -33.58 -20.23
CA ARG A 90 1.30 -33.73 -18.80
C ARG A 90 1.01 -32.38 -18.14
N LYS A 91 1.82 -31.35 -18.41
CA LYS A 91 1.60 -30.00 -17.89
C LYS A 91 0.29 -29.39 -18.41
N GLU A 92 -0.04 -29.59 -19.68
CA GLU A 92 -1.29 -29.11 -20.26
C GLU A 92 -2.52 -29.82 -19.66
N ALA A 93 -2.45 -31.14 -19.48
CA ALA A 93 -3.46 -31.92 -18.79
C ALA A 93 -3.72 -31.43 -17.37
N LEU A 94 -2.66 -31.19 -16.60
CA LEU A 94 -2.78 -30.65 -15.25
C LEU A 94 -3.37 -29.23 -15.25
N ARG A 95 -2.96 -28.35 -16.18
CA ARG A 95 -3.58 -27.02 -16.30
C ARG A 95 -5.07 -27.12 -16.61
N ALA A 96 -5.47 -28.04 -17.50
CA ALA A 96 -6.88 -28.25 -17.83
C ALA A 96 -7.67 -28.78 -16.62
N LEU A 97 -7.11 -29.74 -15.88
CA LEU A 97 -7.70 -30.28 -14.65
C LEU A 97 -7.96 -29.18 -13.62
N TRP A 98 -6.95 -28.38 -13.28
CA TRP A 98 -7.08 -27.32 -12.26
C TRP A 98 -7.90 -26.11 -12.74
N LYS A 99 -8.15 -25.97 -14.05
CA LYS A 99 -9.05 -24.94 -14.60
C LYS A 99 -10.52 -25.31 -14.46
N GLN A 100 -10.85 -26.56 -14.10
CA GLN A 100 -12.24 -26.99 -13.94
C GLN A 100 -12.95 -26.22 -12.80
N PRO A 101 -14.23 -25.86 -12.99
CA PRO A 101 -14.92 -24.94 -12.07
C PRO A 101 -15.14 -25.50 -10.67
N GLN A 102 -15.14 -26.83 -10.48
CA GLN A 102 -15.33 -27.43 -9.16
C GLN A 102 -14.14 -27.19 -8.22
N TYR A 103 -12.92 -27.00 -8.74
CA TYR A 103 -11.74 -26.68 -7.91
C TYR A 103 -11.68 -25.20 -7.54
N ASN A 104 -12.52 -24.37 -8.17
CA ASN A 104 -12.59 -22.93 -7.92
C ASN A 104 -13.71 -22.56 -6.94
N ILE A 105 -14.41 -23.55 -6.38
CA ILE A 105 -15.42 -23.32 -5.35
C ILE A 105 -14.71 -23.05 -4.03
N ARG A 106 -14.97 -21.88 -3.47
CA ARG A 106 -14.37 -21.45 -2.21
C ARG A 106 -15.29 -21.83 -1.04
N ASP A 107 -14.71 -22.33 0.05
CA ASP A 107 -15.43 -22.78 1.26
C ASP A 107 -16.03 -21.59 2.07
N GLY A 108 -15.53 -20.38 1.84
CA GLY A 108 -15.99 -19.18 2.56
C GLY A 108 -15.49 -19.09 4.00
N LEU A 109 -14.59 -19.98 4.43
CA LEU A 109 -13.96 -19.94 5.76
C LEU A 109 -12.82 -18.92 5.84
N CYS A 110 -12.37 -18.37 4.71
CA CYS A 110 -11.35 -17.32 4.68
C CYS A 110 -12.02 -15.94 4.74
N GLU A 111 -11.64 -15.09 5.69
CA GLU A 111 -12.22 -13.74 5.85
C GLU A 111 -11.97 -12.82 4.64
N TYR A 112 -10.94 -13.12 3.85
CA TYR A 112 -10.49 -12.35 2.68
C TYR A 112 -10.77 -13.07 1.36
N ASP A 113 -11.84 -13.87 1.31
CA ASP A 113 -12.22 -14.67 0.14
C ASP A 113 -12.91 -13.88 -0.98
N LEU A 114 -13.45 -12.71 -0.64
CA LEU A 114 -14.30 -11.92 -1.52
C LEU A 114 -13.61 -11.53 -2.84
N ASP A 115 -14.39 -11.58 -3.93
CA ASP A 115 -13.96 -11.11 -5.24
C ASP A 115 -14.03 -9.57 -5.32
N TYR A 116 -12.86 -8.94 -5.33
CA TYR A 116 -12.70 -7.49 -5.49
C TYR A 116 -12.44 -7.05 -6.94
N ALA A 117 -12.43 -7.96 -7.92
CA ALA A 117 -12.13 -7.63 -9.31
C ALA A 117 -13.20 -6.71 -9.96
N ALA A 118 -14.44 -6.81 -9.50
CA ALA A 118 -15.59 -6.09 -10.05
C ALA A 118 -16.28 -5.19 -9.01
N GLN A 119 -15.51 -4.48 -8.17
CA GLN A 119 -16.12 -3.55 -7.22
C GLN A 119 -16.95 -2.46 -7.94
N PRO A 120 -18.19 -2.21 -7.51
CA PRO A 120 -19.02 -1.17 -8.10
C PRO A 120 -18.38 0.20 -7.87
N LYS A 121 -18.31 1.01 -8.94
CA LYS A 121 -17.82 2.38 -8.86
C LYS A 121 -18.81 3.22 -8.06
N LEU A 122 -18.29 4.15 -7.26
CA LEU A 122 -19.11 5.15 -6.58
C LEU A 122 -19.85 6.01 -7.61
N THR A 123 -21.09 6.38 -7.31
CA THR A 123 -21.81 7.40 -8.10
C THR A 123 -21.12 8.74 -7.93
N ALA A 124 -21.27 9.64 -8.91
CA ALA A 124 -20.65 10.97 -8.86
C ALA A 124 -21.04 11.76 -7.59
N ALA A 125 -22.29 11.64 -7.15
CA ALA A 125 -22.78 12.28 -5.93
C ALA A 125 -22.07 11.74 -4.68
N VAL A 126 -21.99 10.41 -4.53
CA VAL A 126 -21.31 9.79 -3.37
C VAL A 126 -19.81 10.08 -3.40
N ALA A 127 -19.19 10.03 -4.59
CA ALA A 127 -17.78 10.40 -4.74
C ALA A 127 -17.52 11.86 -4.35
N ALA A 128 -18.42 12.78 -4.72
CA ALA A 128 -18.31 14.19 -4.35
C ALA A 128 -18.48 14.41 -2.83
N GLU A 129 -19.39 13.69 -2.17
CA GLU A 129 -19.53 13.75 -0.72
C GLU A 129 -18.28 13.22 0.01
N VAL A 130 -17.73 12.10 -0.47
CA VAL A 130 -16.49 11.53 0.06
C VAL A 130 -15.35 12.52 -0.12
N ALA A 131 -15.21 13.10 -1.32
CA ALA A 131 -14.21 14.13 -1.60
C ALA A 131 -14.38 15.34 -0.66
N LYS A 132 -15.61 15.85 -0.49
CA LYS A 132 -15.90 16.95 0.44
C LYS A 132 -15.50 16.62 1.88
N LYS A 133 -15.74 15.38 2.35
CA LYS A 133 -15.36 14.95 3.70
C LYS A 133 -13.84 14.84 3.87
N VAL A 134 -13.14 14.32 2.86
CA VAL A 134 -11.68 14.16 2.86
C VAL A 134 -10.99 15.53 2.78
N PHE A 135 -11.49 16.43 1.93
CA PHE A 135 -10.90 17.74 1.67
C PHE A 135 -11.55 18.88 2.46
N ARG A 136 -12.37 18.58 3.48
CA ARG A 136 -13.14 19.56 4.26
C ARG A 136 -12.32 20.80 4.62
N HIS A 137 -11.13 20.61 5.21
CA HIS A 137 -10.30 21.71 5.67
C HIS A 137 -9.65 22.51 4.54
N VAL A 138 -9.41 21.88 3.39
CA VAL A 138 -8.91 22.58 2.19
C VAL A 138 -10.03 23.41 1.58
N THR A 139 -11.23 22.85 1.47
CA THR A 139 -12.41 23.57 0.96
C THR A 139 -12.78 24.75 1.85
N GLU A 140 -12.81 24.58 3.17
CA GLU A 140 -13.07 25.66 4.14
C GLU A 140 -12.01 26.77 4.04
N ALA A 141 -10.73 26.43 3.88
CA ALA A 141 -9.66 27.41 3.74
C ALA A 141 -9.77 28.19 2.42
N VAL A 142 -10.12 27.53 1.31
CA VAL A 142 -10.32 28.19 0.01
C VAL A 142 -11.54 29.12 0.06
N GLU A 143 -12.66 28.68 0.63
CA GLU A 143 -13.87 29.51 0.79
C GLU A 143 -13.57 30.77 1.64
N GLN A 144 -12.78 30.65 2.70
CA GLN A 144 -12.36 31.81 3.52
C GLN A 144 -11.47 32.79 2.76
N VAL A 145 -10.57 32.28 1.90
CA VAL A 145 -9.73 33.13 1.05
C VAL A 145 -10.57 33.83 -0.01
N ASP A 146 -11.48 33.13 -0.67
CA ASP A 146 -12.37 33.69 -1.69
C ASP A 146 -13.28 34.78 -1.09
N GLU A 147 -13.83 34.54 0.11
CA GLU A 147 -14.65 35.54 0.81
C GLU A 147 -13.83 36.75 1.26
N ALA A 148 -12.59 36.56 1.70
CA ALA A 148 -11.68 37.67 2.03
C ALA A 148 -11.31 38.51 0.79
N VAL A 149 -11.11 37.86 -0.37
CA VAL A 149 -10.85 38.56 -1.64
C VAL A 149 -12.08 39.34 -2.10
N ALA A 150 -13.27 38.74 -2.07
CA ALA A 150 -14.51 39.42 -2.44
C ALA A 150 -14.83 40.63 -1.52
N GLN A 151 -14.55 40.51 -0.23
CA GLN A 151 -14.69 41.63 0.72
C GLN A 151 -13.66 42.74 0.49
N GLN A 152 -12.45 42.41 0.02
CA GLN A 152 -11.48 43.43 -0.39
C GLN A 152 -11.93 44.15 -1.66
N GLU A 153 -12.39 43.43 -2.69
CA GLU A 153 -12.85 44.01 -3.96
C GLU A 153 -14.03 44.98 -3.75
N THR A 154 -15.03 44.57 -2.97
CA THR A 154 -16.18 45.44 -2.64
C THR A 154 -15.78 46.68 -1.82
N LYS A 155 -14.78 46.55 -0.93
CA LYS A 155 -14.24 47.69 -0.18
C LYS A 155 -13.42 48.64 -1.07
N LEU A 156 -12.70 48.11 -2.04
CA LEU A 156 -11.97 48.88 -3.05
C LEU A 156 -12.93 49.63 -3.98
N GLU A 157 -14.02 49.00 -4.43
CA GLU A 157 -15.07 49.66 -5.22
C GLU A 157 -15.82 50.75 -4.45
N ALA A 158 -16.13 50.52 -3.17
CA ALA A 158 -16.75 51.54 -2.31
C ALA A 158 -15.82 52.74 -2.09
N ALA A 159 -14.53 52.50 -1.87
CA ALA A 159 -13.54 53.56 -1.71
C ALA A 159 -13.31 54.37 -3.01
N ASP A 160 -13.44 53.74 -4.18
CA ASP A 160 -13.34 54.43 -5.48
C ASP A 160 -14.60 55.28 -5.76
N SER A 161 -15.78 54.81 -5.35
CA SER A 161 -17.03 55.56 -5.43
C SER A 161 -17.04 56.80 -4.50
N GLU A 162 -16.52 56.69 -3.28
CA GLU A 162 -16.37 57.85 -2.38
C GLU A 162 -15.26 58.82 -2.85
N ARG A 163 -14.22 58.31 -3.53
CA ARG A 163 -13.19 59.15 -4.16
C ARG A 163 -13.74 59.90 -5.38
N ALA A 164 -14.66 59.32 -6.15
CA ALA A 164 -15.30 59.99 -7.28
C ALA A 164 -16.17 61.19 -6.85
N GLU A 165 -16.85 61.12 -5.70
CA GLU A 165 -17.61 62.25 -5.13
C GLU A 165 -16.71 63.31 -4.45
N GLY A 166 -15.50 62.93 -4.02
CA GLY A 166 -14.50 63.84 -3.43
C GLY A 166 -13.62 64.61 -4.42
N VAL A 167 -13.73 64.36 -5.73
CA VAL A 167 -12.78 64.89 -6.75
C VAL A 167 -13.19 66.25 -7.34
N GLU A 168 -14.34 66.85 -7.00
CA GLU A 168 -14.67 68.24 -7.43
C GLU A 168 -13.96 69.34 -6.61
N LEU A 169 -13.03 69.03 -5.69
CA LEU A 169 -12.37 70.05 -4.86
C LEU A 169 -10.86 69.90 -4.65
N ALA A 170 -10.19 68.95 -5.30
CA ALA A 170 -8.75 68.76 -5.09
C ALA A 170 -7.99 68.36 -6.36
N GLN A 171 -7.98 69.25 -7.35
CA GLN A 171 -6.90 69.29 -8.35
C GLN A 171 -5.95 70.45 -8.04
N ALA A 172 -5.02 70.22 -7.12
CA ALA A 172 -3.70 70.86 -7.15
C ALA A 172 -2.73 70.07 -6.25
N GLU A 173 -1.57 69.79 -6.84
CA GLU A 173 -0.31 69.38 -6.22
C GLU A 173 -0.03 67.89 -5.92
N SER A 174 0.71 67.34 -6.90
CA SER A 174 2.05 66.76 -6.74
C SER A 174 2.20 65.29 -6.36
N ALA A 175 2.77 64.61 -7.36
CA ALA A 175 3.46 63.34 -7.33
C ALA A 175 4.51 63.20 -6.21
N GLN A 176 4.55 62.03 -5.58
CA GLN A 176 5.75 61.17 -5.50
C GLN A 176 5.47 59.87 -4.74
N THR A 177 5.74 58.74 -5.39
CA THR A 177 5.98 57.44 -4.74
C THR A 177 7.35 57.47 -4.04
N PRO A 178 7.58 56.68 -2.97
CA PRO A 178 8.17 55.38 -3.26
C PRO A 178 7.63 54.20 -2.42
N SER A 179 7.84 53.05 -3.06
CA SER A 179 7.71 51.67 -2.62
C SER A 179 8.38 51.36 -1.28
N GLU A 180 7.66 50.70 -0.36
CA GLU A 180 8.27 49.98 0.76
C GLU A 180 7.45 48.71 1.10
N LEU A 181 8.07 47.55 0.94
CA LEU A 181 7.53 46.22 1.26
C LEU A 181 7.71 45.95 2.76
N PRO A 182 6.66 45.58 3.52
CA PRO A 182 6.87 44.96 4.82
C PRO A 182 7.07 43.45 4.68
N ASN A 183 8.24 43.03 5.14
CA ASN A 183 8.73 41.67 5.34
C ASN A 183 7.77 40.86 6.25
N VAL A 184 7.13 39.83 5.70
CA VAL A 184 6.32 38.88 6.48
C VAL A 184 7.26 37.82 7.04
N ARG A 185 7.43 37.86 8.36
CA ARG A 185 8.11 36.83 9.16
C ARG A 185 7.19 35.60 9.22
N GLU A 186 7.61 34.50 8.62
CA GLU A 186 6.96 33.19 8.82
C GLU A 186 7.30 32.68 10.23
N ASP A 187 6.32 32.74 11.13
CA ASP A 187 6.32 31.97 12.38
C ASP A 187 5.47 30.73 12.16
N ILE A 188 6.11 29.64 11.75
CA ILE A 188 5.49 28.33 11.56
C ILE A 188 5.51 27.62 12.92
N GLY A 189 4.53 27.94 13.76
CA GLY A 189 4.27 27.23 15.00
C GLY A 189 3.83 25.80 14.71
N GLN A 190 4.71 24.84 14.96
CA GLN A 190 4.39 23.42 14.97
C GLN A 190 3.39 23.13 16.10
N ASN A 191 2.35 22.38 15.74
CA ASN A 191 1.30 21.84 16.60
C ASN A 191 1.88 21.15 17.85
N ASP A 192 1.75 21.79 19.01
CA ASP A 192 2.02 21.21 20.32
C ASP A 192 0.67 20.76 20.93
N PRO A 193 0.50 19.47 21.26
CA PRO A 193 -0.74 19.00 21.87
C PRO A 193 -0.83 19.49 23.31
N GLN A 194 -1.83 20.32 23.60
CA GLN A 194 -2.15 20.81 24.94
C GLN A 194 -2.26 19.64 25.94
N GLU A 195 -1.38 19.63 26.96
CA GLU A 195 -1.51 18.76 28.12
C GLU A 195 -2.84 19.03 28.83
N GLY A 196 -3.66 17.99 28.89
CA GLY A 196 -4.98 18.03 29.47
C GLY A 196 -4.97 18.19 30.99
N GLY A 197 -5.92 18.99 31.46
CA GLY A 197 -7.02 18.48 32.28
C GLY A 197 -6.63 18.03 33.68
N GLU A 198 -6.70 19.00 34.59
CA GLU A 198 -6.79 18.85 36.03
C GLU A 198 -7.88 17.82 36.43
N THR A 199 -7.54 16.86 37.29
CA THR A 199 -8.54 16.25 38.18
C THR A 199 -8.01 16.25 39.60
N GLU A 200 -8.53 17.17 40.41
CA GLU A 200 -8.40 17.21 41.85
C GLU A 200 -9.12 16.03 42.53
N SER A 201 -8.39 15.35 43.42
CA SER A 201 -8.75 14.99 44.80
C SER A 201 -10.17 14.50 45.15
N THR A 202 -10.27 13.28 45.72
CA THR A 202 -10.76 13.01 47.10
C THR A 202 -10.78 11.49 47.40
N ARG A 203 -9.94 11.00 48.33
CA ARG A 203 -10.26 10.55 49.71
C ARG A 203 -10.92 9.16 49.85
N SER A 204 -10.20 8.22 50.45
CA SER A 204 -10.61 7.58 51.73
C SER A 204 -9.42 6.86 52.39
N GLN A 205 -9.12 7.26 53.63
CA GLN A 205 -8.19 6.60 54.55
C GLN A 205 -8.95 5.63 55.46
N ALA A 206 -8.18 4.66 55.99
CA ALA A 206 -8.42 3.79 57.14
C ALA A 206 -9.31 2.56 56.91
#